data_AF-A0A6N3F5J8-F1
#
_entry.id   AF-A0A6N3F5J8-F1
#
_cell.length_a   1.000
_cell.length_b   1.000
_cell.length_c   1.000
_cell.angle_alpha   90.00
_cell.angle_beta   90.00
_cell.angle_gamma   90.00
#
_symmetry.space_group_name_H-M   'P 1'
#
loop_
_entity.id
_entity.type
_entity.pdbx_description
1 polymer ?
#
loop_
_entity_poly.entity_id
_entity_poly.type
_entity_poly.pdbx_seq_one_letter_code
_entity_poly.pdbx_strand_id
1 'polypeptide(L)' 'MEKEKSIECPICGEFMDKYIYDYNSDPEEKSNYKCPNCGHRECKLKNY' A
#
# COMPACT_ATOMS: atom_id res chain seq x y z
N MET A 1 4.76 15.59 9.35
CA MET A 1 5.64 14.52 8.83
C MET A 1 4.96 13.20 9.13
N GLU A 2 3.95 12.85 8.33
CA GLU A 2 3.21 11.62 8.51
C GLU A 2 4.09 10.47 8.02
N LYS A 3 4.51 9.59 8.93
CA LYS A 3 5.16 8.33 8.57
C LYS A 3 4.22 7.61 7.60
N GLU A 4 4.62 7.43 6.35
CA GLU A 4 3.89 6.57 5.43
C GLU A 4 3.80 5.18 6.07
N LYS A 5 2.60 4.87 6.54
CA LYS A 5 2.30 3.70 7.36
C LYS A 5 2.53 2.47 6.48
N SER A 6 3.64 1.78 6.69
CA SER A 6 3.86 0.43 6.18
C SER A 6 2.78 -0.47 6.78
N ILE A 7 2.02 -1.14 5.93
CA ILE A 7 0.92 -2.02 6.37
C ILE A 7 1.43 -3.46 6.46
N GLU A 8 0.91 -4.22 7.40
CA GLU A 8 1.21 -5.65 7.52
C GLU A 8 0.35 -6.45 6.54
N CYS A 9 0.95 -7.44 5.89
CA CYS A 9 0.25 -8.30 4.96
C CYS A 9 -0.71 -9.23 5.71
N PRO A 10 -2.01 -9.26 5.38
CA PRO A 10 -2.96 -10.16 6.02
C PRO A 10 -2.75 -11.64 5.64
N ILE A 11 -1.89 -11.94 4.66
CA ILE A 11 -1.61 -13.32 4.21
C ILE A 11 -0.38 -13.90 4.92
N CYS A 12 0.74 -13.18 4.91
CA CYS A 12 2.00 -13.70 5.45
C CYS A 12 2.52 -12.94 6.69
N GLY A 13 1.86 -11.87 7.11
CA GLY A 13 2.29 -11.07 8.27
C GLY A 13 3.51 -10.19 8.00
N GLU A 14 4.00 -10.09 6.76
CA GLU A 14 5.15 -9.24 6.43
C GLU A 14 4.75 -7.81 6.06
N PHE A 15 5.65 -6.86 6.31
CA PHE A 15 5.43 -5.47 5.91
C PHE A 15 5.36 -5.34 4.39
N MET A 16 4.35 -4.58 3.96
CA MET A 16 4.14 -4.24 2.56
C MET A 16 4.77 -2.90 2.23
N ASP A 17 5.34 -2.83 1.03
CA ASP A 17 5.88 -1.61 0.48
C ASP A 17 4.80 -0.85 -0.27
N LYS A 18 4.75 0.47 -0.07
CA LYS A 18 3.87 1.32 -0.85
C LYS A 18 4.41 1.42 -2.29
N TYR A 19 3.53 1.26 -3.27
CA TYR A 19 3.86 1.47 -4.68
C TYR A 19 2.87 2.43 -5.33
N ILE A 20 3.39 3.40 -6.06
CA ILE A 20 2.61 4.38 -6.82
C ILE A 20 2.82 4.05 -8.30
N TYR A 21 2.28 2.92 -8.74
CA TYR A 21 2.41 2.45 -10.12
C TYR A 21 1.03 2.18 -10.70
N ASP A 22 0.27 3.26 -10.88
CA ASP A 22 -0.88 3.26 -11.77
C ASP A 22 -0.94 4.64 -12.43
N TYR A 23 -0.99 4.68 -13.75
CA TYR A 23 -1.00 5.92 -14.54
C TYR A 23 -2.16 6.86 -14.14
N ASN A 24 -3.21 6.30 -13.52
CA ASN A 24 -4.36 7.03 -13.01
C ASN A 24 -4.50 6.93 -11.46
N SER A 25 -3.49 6.42 -10.74
CA SER A 25 -3.52 6.50 -9.27
C SER A 25 -3.12 7.88 -8.84
N ASP A 26 -4.06 8.60 -8.24
CA ASP A 26 -3.72 9.76 -7.44
C ASP A 26 -3.14 9.29 -6.10
N PRO A 27 -1.83 9.47 -5.82
CA PRO A 27 -1.22 9.05 -4.57
C PRO A 27 -1.73 9.84 -3.37
N GLU A 28 -2.45 10.94 -3.60
CA GLU A 28 -3.14 11.72 -2.58
C GLU A 28 -4.50 11.10 -2.22
N GLU A 29 -5.20 10.46 -3.16
CA GLU A 29 -6.50 9.81 -2.88
C GLU A 29 -6.36 8.35 -2.43
N LYS A 30 -5.37 7.63 -2.96
CA LYS A 30 -5.17 6.21 -2.64
C LYS A 30 -3.69 5.85 -2.52
N SER A 31 -3.40 4.98 -1.56
CA SER A 31 -2.10 4.32 -1.40
C SER A 31 -2.25 2.85 -1.80
N ASN A 32 -1.45 2.39 -2.76
CA ASN A 32 -1.35 0.98 -3.08
C ASN A 32 -0.13 0.37 -2.35
N TYR A 33 -0.25 -0.87 -1.90
CA TYR A 33 0.74 -1.58 -1.12
C TYR A 33 0.94 -2.99 -1.68
N LYS A 34 2.19 -3.40 -1.85
CA LYS A 34 2.54 -4.72 -2.38
C LYS A 34 3.43 -5.44 -1.38
N CYS A 35 3.06 -6.66 -1.03
CA CYS A 35 3.92 -7.52 -0.25
C CYS A 35 5.07 -8.06 -1.13
N PRO A 36 6.34 -7.87 -0.75
CA PRO A 36 7.48 -8.40 -1.50
C PRO A 36 7.59 -9.94 -1.42
N ASN A 37 7.06 -10.56 -0.37
CA ASN A 37 7.18 -11.99 -0.11
C ASN A 37 6.09 -12.82 -0.80
N CYS A 38 4.81 -12.50 -0.56
CA CYS A 38 3.70 -13.24 -1.15
C CYS A 38 3.09 -12.59 -2.40
N GLY A 39 3.50 -11.35 -2.73
CA GLY A 39 2.97 -10.62 -3.89
C GLY A 39 1.55 -10.05 -3.72
N HIS A 40 0.95 -10.17 -2.54
CA HIS A 40 -0.37 -9.61 -2.25
C HIS A 40 -0.40 -8.10 -2.47
N ARG A 41 -1.49 -7.60 -3.04
CA ARG A 41 -1.70 -6.18 -3.34
C ARG A 41 -2.90 -5.67 -2.57
N GLU A 42 -2.71 -4.60 -1.81
CA GLU A 42 -3.76 -3.94 -1.05
C GLU A 42 -3.85 -2.47 -1.47
N CYS A 43 -5.05 -1.92 -1.54
CA CYS A 43 -5.26 -0.50 -1.84
C CYS A 43 -6.06 0.14 -0.70
N LYS A 44 -5.48 1.16 -0.05
CA LYS A 44 -6.15 1.97 0.97
C LYS A 44 -6.53 3.32 0.38
N LEU A 45 -7.81 3.68 0.50
CA LEU A 45 -8.27 5.04 0.26
C LEU A 45 -7.83 5.91 1.44
N LYS A 46 -7.36 7.12 1.16
CA LYS A 46 -6.94 8.10 2.18
C LYS A 46 -8.10 8.96 2.70
N ASN A 47 -9.22 9.00 1.98
CA ASN A 47 -10.42 9.72 2.41
C ASN A 47 -11.27 8.87 3.37
N TYR A 48 -11.18 9.18 4.66
CA TYR A 48 -12.24 8.93 5.66
C TYR A 48 -12.29 10.05 6.68
#